data_AF-A0A6M1S7S5-F1
#
_entry.id   AF-A0A6M1S7S5-F1
#
_cell.length_a   1.000
_cell.length_b   1.000
_cell.length_c   1.000
_cell.angle_alpha   90.00
_cell.angle_beta   90.00
_cell.angle_gamma   90.00
#
_symmetry.space_group_name_H-M   'P 1'
#
loop_
_entity.id
_entity.type
_entity.pdbx_description
1 polymer ?
#
loop_
_entity_poly.entity_id
_entity_poly.type
_entity_poly.pdbx_seq_one_letter_code
_entity_poly.pdbx_strand_id
1 'polypeptide(L)'
;RQKWGNHKRFKLTHEAMAIIQRQPRAKSEPRIFPYAPKSIGTRFRAATAAKGIEDLRFHDLRHEATSRLFEAGYEIVEVQQFTLHESWDVLKRYTHLRPERLQLR
;
A
#
# COMPACT_ATOMS: atom_id res chain seq x y z
N ARG A 1 -7.90 4.92 18.61
CA ARG A 1 -7.16 6.19 18.83
C ARG A 1 -7.41 7.08 17.62
N GLN A 2 -8.32 8.05 17.72
CA GLN A 2 -8.55 9.04 16.66
C GLN A 2 -7.55 10.17 16.91
N LYS A 3 -6.54 10.29 16.05
CA LYS A 3 -5.57 11.39 16.10
C LYS A 3 -6.05 12.47 15.13
N TRP A 4 -6.08 13.71 15.60
CA TRP A 4 -6.35 14.88 14.76
C TRP A 4 -5.36 14.90 13.57
N GLY A 5 -5.83 15.11 12.33
CA GLY A 5 -4.96 15.21 11.15
C GLY A 5 -4.71 13.92 10.34
N ASN A 6 -5.42 12.82 10.59
CA ASN A 6 -5.23 11.56 9.85
C ASN A 6 -5.80 11.55 8.41
N HIS A 7 -6.53 12.59 7.99
CA HIS A 7 -7.01 12.70 6.62
C HIS A 7 -5.85 13.14 5.72
N LYS A 8 -5.37 12.23 4.88
CA LYS A 8 -4.28 12.48 3.94
C LYS A 8 -4.76 12.29 2.51
N ARG A 9 -4.19 13.08 1.59
CA ARG A 9 -4.34 12.89 0.15
C ARG A 9 -3.14 12.09 -0.35
N PHE A 10 -3.40 11.15 -1.24
CA PHE A 10 -2.40 10.29 -1.83
C PHE A 10 -2.76 9.96 -3.27
N LYS A 11 -1.77 9.52 -4.04
CA LYS A 11 -1.94 9.07 -5.42
C LYS A 11 -2.45 7.63 -5.42
N LEU A 12 -3.43 7.38 -6.28
CA LEU A 12 -3.94 6.05 -6.59
C LEU A 12 -3.44 5.66 -7.98
N THR A 13 -3.09 4.39 -8.15
CA THR A 13 -2.86 3.85 -9.49
C THR A 13 -4.19 3.69 -10.23
N HIS A 14 -4.12 3.55 -11.56
CA HIS A 14 -5.30 3.33 -12.38
C HIS A 14 -6.05 2.05 -11.97
N GLU A 15 -5.32 1.00 -11.62
CA GLU A 15 -5.85 -0.29 -11.18
C GLU A 15 -6.55 -0.16 -9.82
N ALA A 16 -5.96 0.57 -8.87
CA ALA A 16 -6.58 0.84 -7.58
C ALA A 16 -7.88 1.64 -7.74
N MET A 17 -7.89 2.64 -8.63
CA MET A 17 -9.10 3.39 -8.95
C MET A 17 -10.16 2.50 -9.60
N ALA A 18 -9.78 1.62 -10.53
CA ALA A 18 -10.70 0.69 -11.16
C ALA A 18 -11.35 -0.26 -10.13
N ILE A 19 -10.61 -0.74 -9.13
CA ILE A 19 -11.17 -1.56 -8.04
C ILE A 19 -12.18 -0.78 -7.22
N ILE A 20 -11.88 0.48 -6.89
CA ILE A 20 -12.78 1.38 -6.15
C ILE A 20 -14.07 1.61 -6.94
N GLN A 21 -13.96 1.88 -8.24
CA GLN A 21 -15.11 2.14 -9.11
C GLN A 21 -16.01 0.92 -9.29
N ARG A 22 -15.46 -0.30 -9.23
CA ARG A 22 -16.24 -1.55 -9.30
C ARG A 22 -17.02 -1.86 -8.02
N GLN A 23 -16.75 -1.19 -6.89
CA GLN A 23 -17.46 -1.47 -5.66
C GLN A 23 -18.93 -1.01 -5.76
N PRO A 24 -19.91 -1.84 -5.37
CA PRO A 24 -21.30 -1.43 -5.26
C PRO A 24 -21.44 -0.21 -4.34
N ARG A 25 -22.22 0.80 -4.77
CA ARG A 25 -22.45 2.04 -4.01
C ARG A 25 -23.89 2.06 -3.53
N ALA A 26 -24.09 2.13 -2.21
CA ALA A 26 -25.40 2.33 -1.61
C ALA A 26 -25.52 3.74 -1.06
N LYS A 27 -26.67 4.41 -1.23
CA LYS A 27 -26.89 5.80 -0.80
C LYS A 27 -26.69 6.00 0.72
N SER A 28 -26.97 4.98 1.53
CA SER A 28 -26.86 5.00 2.99
C SER A 28 -25.48 4.58 3.53
N GLU A 29 -24.53 4.22 2.65
CA GLU A 29 -23.25 3.67 3.05
C GLU A 29 -22.09 4.54 2.53
N PRO A 30 -21.45 5.35 3.39
CA PRO A 30 -20.38 6.25 2.96
C PRO A 30 -19.05 5.54 2.67
N ARG A 31 -18.86 4.29 3.11
CA ARG A 31 -17.60 3.56 2.93
C ARG A 31 -17.49 2.98 1.51
N ILE A 32 -16.27 3.00 0.95
CA ILE A 32 -15.96 2.29 -0.31
C ILE A 32 -16.10 0.77 -0.12
N PHE A 33 -15.62 0.27 1.02
CA PHE A 33 -15.67 -1.14 1.39
C PHE A 33 -16.46 -1.27 2.72
N PRO A 34 -17.73 -1.72 2.69
CA PRO A 34 -18.60 -1.75 3.86
C PRO A 34 -18.37 -2.99 4.74
N TYR A 35 -17.11 -3.31 5.03
CA TYR A 35 -16.74 -4.47 5.84
C TYR A 35 -16.20 -4.04 7.21
N ALA A 36 -16.30 -4.94 8.19
CA ALA A 36 -15.75 -4.71 9.53
C ALA A 36 -14.20 -4.70 9.46
N PRO A 37 -13.49 -3.62 9.86
CA PRO A 37 -12.03 -3.54 9.71
C PRO A 37 -11.29 -4.66 10.45
N LYS A 38 -11.82 -5.09 11.60
CA LYS A 38 -11.24 -6.18 12.41
C LYS A 38 -11.28 -7.55 11.72
N SER A 39 -12.14 -7.75 10.70
CA SER A 39 -12.27 -9.04 10.02
C SER A 39 -11.26 -9.24 8.89
N ILE A 40 -10.69 -8.16 8.34
CA ILE A 40 -9.79 -8.22 7.18
C ILE A 40 -8.60 -9.14 7.44
N GLY A 41 -7.92 -8.97 8.58
CA GLY A 41 -6.73 -9.79 8.91
C GLY A 41 -7.05 -11.28 9.10
N THR A 42 -8.24 -11.61 9.61
CA THR A 42 -8.68 -13.01 9.73
C THR A 42 -9.02 -13.59 8.36
N ARG A 43 -9.77 -12.85 7.53
CA ARG A 43 -10.12 -13.29 6.17
C ARG A 43 -8.90 -13.42 5.27
N PHE A 44 -7.92 -12.53 5.41
CA PHE A 44 -6.66 -12.61 4.67
C PHE A 44 -5.89 -13.89 5.03
N ARG A 45 -5.72 -14.18 6.32
CA ARG A 45 -5.08 -15.44 6.79
C ARG A 45 -5.81 -16.69 6.30
N ALA A 46 -7.14 -16.68 6.31
CA ALA A 46 -7.92 -17.79 5.78
C ALA A 46 -7.70 -17.96 4.26
N ALA A 47 -7.64 -16.85 3.51
CA ALA A 47 -7.39 -16.88 2.08
C ALA A 47 -5.97 -17.36 1.73
N THR A 48 -4.93 -16.94 2.46
CA THR A 48 -3.56 -17.42 2.25
C THR A 48 -3.43 -18.89 2.58
N ALA A 49 -4.02 -19.35 3.68
CA ALA A 49 -4.05 -20.77 4.07
C ALA A 49 -4.77 -21.64 3.02
N ALA A 50 -5.93 -21.18 2.51
CA ALA A 50 -6.67 -21.88 1.46
C ALA A 50 -5.90 -21.97 0.12
N LYS A 51 -4.87 -21.12 -0.07
CA LYS A 51 -4.00 -21.13 -1.25
C LYS A 51 -2.64 -21.79 -1.00
N GLY A 52 -2.41 -22.33 0.20
CA GLY A 52 -1.13 -22.94 0.57
C GLY A 52 0.04 -21.93 0.61
N ILE A 53 -0.25 -20.65 0.81
CA ILE A 53 0.78 -19.61 0.90
C ILE A 53 1.26 -19.54 2.34
N GLU A 54 2.54 -19.82 2.55
CA GLU A 54 3.21 -19.75 3.84
C GLU A 54 3.81 -18.36 4.07
N ASP A 55 3.87 -17.96 5.34
CA ASP A 55 4.52 -16.73 5.84
C ASP A 55 4.11 -15.38 5.18
N LEU A 56 2.96 -15.31 4.51
CA LEU A 56 2.44 -14.05 3.95
C LEU A 56 1.50 -13.35 4.94
N ARG A 57 1.89 -12.15 5.38
CA ARG A 57 1.11 -11.27 6.28
C ARG A 57 0.49 -10.12 5.48
N PHE A 58 -0.59 -9.56 6.01
CA PHE A 58 -1.32 -8.48 5.31
C PHE A 58 -0.46 -7.21 5.14
N HIS A 59 0.46 -6.93 6.07
CA HIS A 59 1.34 -5.76 5.98
C HIS A 59 2.41 -5.92 4.89
N ASP A 60 2.76 -7.15 4.51
CA ASP A 60 3.74 -7.44 3.46
C ASP A 60 3.26 -6.93 2.11
N LEU A 61 1.96 -6.83 1.88
CA LEU A 61 1.41 -6.20 0.68
C LEU A 61 1.83 -4.73 0.54
N ARG A 62 1.98 -4.01 1.66
CA ARG A 62 2.49 -2.63 1.65
C ARG A 62 3.99 -2.60 1.42
N HIS A 63 4.73 -3.54 1.99
CA HIS A 63 6.16 -3.70 1.73
C HIS A 63 6.40 -3.96 0.24
N GLU A 64 5.71 -4.94 -0.33
CA GLU A 64 5.79 -5.32 -1.74
C GLU A 64 5.40 -4.17 -2.68
N ALA A 65 4.29 -3.47 -2.40
CA ALA A 65 3.90 -2.31 -3.20
C ALA A 65 4.97 -1.20 -3.18
N THR A 66 5.64 -1.01 -2.04
CA THR A 66 6.72 -0.03 -1.90
C THR A 66 7.95 -0.45 -2.71
N SER A 67 8.36 -1.71 -2.60
CA SER A 67 9.46 -2.28 -3.40
C SER A 67 9.22 -2.13 -4.91
N ARG A 68 8.02 -2.48 -5.40
CA ARG A 68 7.65 -2.36 -6.82
C ARG A 68 7.73 -0.93 -7.34
N LEU A 69 7.35 0.06 -6.54
CA LEU A 69 7.46 1.46 -6.94
C LEU A 69 8.95 1.86 -7.09
N PHE A 70 9.81 1.44 -6.16
CA PHE A 70 11.25 1.70 -6.33
C PHE A 70 11.86 0.95 -7.51
N GLU A 71 11.45 -0.30 -7.76
CA GLU A 71 11.88 -1.07 -8.92
C GLU A 71 11.44 -0.45 -10.25
N ALA A 72 10.26 0.19 -10.27
CA ALA A 72 9.78 0.98 -11.40
C ALA A 72 10.50 2.33 -11.59
N GLY A 73 11.46 2.67 -10.71
CA GLY A 73 12.30 3.85 -10.82
C GLY A 73 11.72 5.12 -10.17
N TYR A 74 10.69 4.99 -9.33
CA TYR A 74 10.17 6.14 -8.57
C TYR A 74 11.15 6.58 -7.48
N GLU A 75 11.28 7.89 -7.31
CA GLU A 75 12.08 8.49 -6.25
C GLU A 75 11.34 8.43 -4.90
N ILE A 76 12.09 8.52 -3.79
CA ILE A 76 11.55 8.41 -2.42
C ILE A 76 10.34 9.34 -2.22
N VAL A 77 10.45 10.59 -2.69
CA VAL A 77 9.38 11.60 -2.56
C VAL A 77 8.12 11.19 -3.32
N GLU A 78 8.27 10.55 -4.47
CA GLU A 78 7.15 10.08 -5.28
C GLU A 78 6.50 8.85 -4.62
N VAL A 79 7.30 7.91 -4.12
CA VAL A 79 6.80 6.73 -3.39
C VAL A 79 6.02 7.13 -2.13
N GLN A 80 6.40 8.21 -1.46
CA GLN A 80 5.62 8.77 -0.34
C GLN A 80 4.21 9.19 -0.74
N GLN A 81 4.04 9.71 -1.95
CA GLN A 81 2.72 10.13 -2.46
C GLN A 81 1.77 8.94 -2.62
N PHE A 82 2.26 7.72 -2.79
CA PHE A 82 1.43 6.50 -2.87
C PHE A 82 1.27 5.82 -1.51
N THR A 83 2.35 5.70 -0.75
CA THR A 83 2.41 4.82 0.42
C THR A 83 2.08 5.51 1.74
N LEU A 84 2.07 6.85 1.76
CA LEU A 84 1.80 7.70 2.94
C LEU A 84 2.76 7.48 4.13
N HIS A 85 3.96 6.96 3.87
CA HIS A 85 5.01 6.90 4.89
C HIS A 85 5.45 8.30 5.31
N GLU A 86 5.37 8.60 6.60
CA GLU A 86 5.79 9.89 7.17
C GLU A 86 7.31 9.98 7.34
N SER A 87 7.96 8.86 7.66
CA SER A 87 9.40 8.81 7.88
C SER A 87 10.12 8.34 6.62
N TRP A 88 11.09 9.16 6.20
CA TRP A 88 12.03 8.82 5.14
C TRP A 88 12.89 7.60 5.47
N ASP A 89 13.26 7.42 6.74
CA ASP A 89 14.13 6.32 7.17
C ASP A 89 13.47 4.95 6.97
N VAL A 90 12.13 4.89 7.01
CA VAL A 90 11.37 3.69 6.69
C VAL A 90 11.52 3.32 5.21
N LEU A 91 11.57 4.32 4.32
CA LEU A 91 11.63 4.15 2.87
C LEU A 91 13.05 3.90 2.34
N LYS A 92 14.09 4.41 3.01
CA LYS A 92 15.49 4.15 2.64
C LYS A 92 15.83 2.66 2.58
N ARG A 93 15.11 1.81 3.32
CA ARG A 93 15.31 0.35 3.28
C ARG A 93 14.95 -0.29 1.95
N TYR A 94 14.13 0.37 1.14
CA TYR A 94 13.72 -0.13 -0.19
C TYR A 94 14.54 0.50 -1.31
N THR A 95 15.33 1.54 -1.02
CA THR A 95 16.29 2.07 -1.98
C THR A 95 17.49 1.14 -1.99
N HIS A 96 17.45 0.11 -2.83
CA HIS A 96 18.66 -0.63 -3.22
C HIS A 96 19.52 0.27 -4.11
N LEU A 97 20.09 1.33 -3.51
CA LEU A 97 21.07 2.22 -4.13
C LEU A 97 22.30 1.38 -4.46
N ARG A 98 22.25 0.77 -5.64
CA ARG A 98 23.36 0.09 -6.26
C ARG A 98 24.30 1.19 -6.76
N PRO A 99 25.55 1.29 -6.26
CA PRO A 99 26.53 2.27 -6.74
C PRO A 99 26.67 2.25 -8.27
N GLU A 100 26.43 1.09 -8.89
CA GLU A 100 26.48 0.90 -10.34
C GLU A 100 25.37 1.64 -11.11
N ARG A 101 24.29 2.06 -10.45
CA ARG A 101 23.20 2.88 -11.03
C ARG A 101 23.39 4.38 -10.80
N LEU A 102 24.35 4.79 -9.97
CA LEU A 102 24.67 6.20 -9.76
C LEU A 102 25.54 6.68 -10.93
N GLN A 103 24.93 7.39 -11.88
CA GLN A 103 25.69 8.14 -12.87
C GLN A 103 26.38 9.32 -12.17
N LEU A 104 27.71 9.35 -12.23
CA LEU A 104 28.49 10.51 -11.84
C LEU A 104 28.15 11.65 -12.83
N ARG A 105 27.79 12.81 -12.30
CA ARG A 105 27.52 14.02 -13.07
C ARG A 105 28.81 14.80 -13.33
#